data_AF-A0A7J9W6K9-F1
#
_entry.id   AF-A0A7J9W6K9-F1
#
_cell.length_a   1.000
_cell.length_b   1.000
_cell.length_c   1.000
_cell.angle_alpha   90.00
_cell.angle_beta   90.00
_cell.angle_gamma   90.00
#
_symmetry.space_group_name_H-M   'P 1'
#
loop_
_entity.id
_entity.type
_entity.pdbx_description
1 polymer ?
#
loop_
_entity_poly.entity_id
_entity_poly.type
_entity_poly.pdbx_seq_one_letter_code
_entity_poly.pdbx_strand_id
1 'polypeptide(L)'
;MIRLAVLGLYHEANTFSKQRVDSTYFEAAGVLRGEEILARHAGGTSTISGYLVAGAKHPDVELVPLVATALVPAGLITAEALRARTDELVSALS
;
A
#
# COMPACT_ATOMS: atom_id res chain seq x y z
N MET A 1 -12.12 15.91 -14.99
CA MET A 1 -11.15 14.82 -14.78
C MET A 1 -11.25 14.39 -13.32
N ILE A 2 -11.53 13.11 -13.08
CA ILE A 2 -11.64 12.53 -11.74
C ILE A 2 -10.26 12.04 -11.34
N ARG A 3 -9.79 12.43 -10.16
CA ARG A 3 -8.50 11.98 -9.61
C ARG A 3 -8.76 10.95 -8.52
N LEU A 4 -8.22 9.75 -8.69
CA LEU A 4 -8.36 8.67 -7.72
C LEU A 4 -7.00 8.36 -7.11
N ALA A 5 -6.89 8.55 -5.80
CA ALA A 5 -5.68 8.25 -5.07
C ALA A 5 -5.46 6.73 -4.99
N VAL A 6 -4.23 6.28 -5.26
CA VAL A 6 -3.80 4.89 -5.12
C VAL A 6 -2.86 4.80 -3.93
N LEU A 7 -3.40 4.30 -2.81
CA LEU A 7 -2.68 4.09 -1.56
C LEU A 7 -3.24 2.89 -0.80
N GLY A 8 -2.49 2.33 0.14
CA GLY A 8 -3.02 1.29 1.00
C GLY A 8 -2.01 0.58 1.89
N LEU A 9 -2.55 -0.09 2.90
CA LEU A 9 -1.83 -1.01 3.78
C LEU A 9 -2.55 -2.35 3.76
N TYR A 10 -1.88 -3.39 3.28
CA TYR A 10 -2.37 -4.76 3.33
C TYR A 10 -1.56 -5.58 4.34
N HIS A 11 -2.25 -6.17 5.30
CA HIS A 11 -1.67 -7.07 6.30
C HIS A 11 -2.69 -8.11 6.74
N GLU A 12 -2.27 -9.36 6.80
CA GLU A 12 -3.04 -10.44 7.41
C GLU A 12 -2.40 -10.83 8.74
N ALA A 13 -3.11 -10.57 9.84
CA ALA A 13 -2.60 -10.79 11.17
C ALA A 13 -2.82 -12.24 11.66
N ASN A 14 -1.74 -12.87 12.10
CA ASN A 14 -1.73 -14.15 12.80
C ASN A 14 -1.39 -13.94 14.27
N THR A 15 -2.41 -14.00 15.14
CA THR A 15 -2.28 -13.76 16.59
C THR A 15 -1.35 -14.73 17.31
N PHE A 16 -1.05 -15.90 16.71
CA PHE A 16 -0.13 -16.88 17.30
C PHE A 16 1.33 -16.67 16.89
N SER A 17 1.60 -15.79 15.92
CA SER A 17 2.97 -15.48 15.50
C SER A 17 3.69 -14.62 16.53
N LYS A 18 4.93 -15.01 16.85
CA LYS A 18 5.83 -14.21 17.71
C LYS A 18 6.48 -13.04 16.96
N GLN A 19 6.50 -13.07 15.63
CA GLN A 19 7.06 -11.99 14.81
C GLN A 19 6.05 -10.86 14.73
N ARG A 20 6.24 -9.80 15.53
CA ARG A 20 5.46 -8.57 15.40
C ARG A 20 5.89 -7.79 14.16
N VAL A 21 4.96 -7.00 13.64
CA VAL A 21 5.23 -6.04 12.57
C VAL A 21 5.50 -4.69 13.22
N ASP A 22 6.78 -4.35 13.35
CA ASP A 22 7.26 -3.05 13.80
C ASP A 22 7.77 -2.21 12.61
N SER A 23 8.37 -1.05 12.88
CA SER A 23 8.94 -0.19 11.84
C SER A 23 10.01 -0.91 11.03
N THR A 24 10.91 -1.65 11.68
CA THR A 24 11.97 -2.42 11.02
C THR A 24 11.38 -3.46 10.06
N TYR A 25 10.29 -4.11 10.43
CA TYR A 25 9.58 -5.04 9.55
C TYR A 25 9.03 -4.34 8.30
N PHE A 26 8.44 -3.15 8.44
CA PHE A 26 7.97 -2.37 7.30
C PHE A 26 9.11 -1.96 6.36
N GLU A 27 10.24 -1.49 6.91
CA GLU A 27 11.39 -1.11 6.10
C GLU A 27 11.99 -2.32 5.35
N ALA A 28 12.00 -3.50 5.99
CA ALA A 28 12.44 -4.73 5.37
C ALA A 28 11.48 -5.24 4.28
N ALA A 29 10.16 -5.13 4.51
CA ALA A 29 9.13 -5.52 3.53
C ALA A 29 9.04 -4.55 2.34
N GLY A 30 9.40 -3.29 2.57
CA GLY A 30 9.33 -2.20 1.62
C GLY A 30 7.99 -1.46 1.65
N VAL A 31 8.09 -0.13 1.53
CA VAL A 31 6.97 0.79 1.35
C VAL A 31 7.16 1.47 0.01
N LEU A 32 6.22 1.25 -0.91
CA LEU A 32 6.25 1.80 -2.27
C LEU A 32 5.65 3.21 -2.25
N ARG A 33 6.30 4.15 -2.91
CA ARG A 33 5.87 5.55 -3.01
C ARG A 33 5.83 6.02 -4.46
N GLY A 34 4.76 6.74 -4.80
CA GLY A 34 4.55 7.27 -6.15
C GLY A 34 4.69 6.18 -7.22
N GLU A 35 5.49 6.46 -8.23
CA GLU A 35 5.70 5.60 -9.40
C GLU A 35 6.23 4.19 -9.06
N GLU A 36 6.81 3.96 -7.88
CA GLU A 36 7.21 2.63 -7.42
C GLU A 36 6.00 1.67 -7.34
N ILE A 37 4.81 2.20 -7.05
CA ILE A 37 3.55 1.45 -7.03
C ILE A 37 3.22 0.97 -8.44
N LEU A 38 3.36 1.85 -9.44
CA LEU A 38 3.07 1.50 -10.83
C LEU A 38 4.07 0.47 -11.34
N ALA A 39 5.37 0.70 -11.10
CA ALA A 39 6.43 -0.22 -11.50
C ALA A 39 6.25 -1.62 -10.88
N ARG A 40 5.85 -1.69 -9.60
CA ARG A 40 5.61 -2.97 -8.91
C ARG A 40 4.40 -3.73 -9.46
N HIS A 41 3.34 -3.01 -9.82
CA HIS A 41 2.05 -3.63 -10.14
C HIS A 41 1.73 -3.67 -11.64
N ALA A 42 2.55 -3.07 -12.50
CA ALA A 42 2.43 -3.14 -13.94
C ALA A 42 2.42 -4.60 -14.44
N GLY A 43 1.37 -4.96 -15.19
CA GLY A 43 1.21 -6.32 -15.73
C GLY A 43 0.94 -7.42 -14.70
N GLY A 44 0.78 -7.07 -13.41
CA GLY A 44 0.51 -8.02 -12.34
C GLY A 44 -0.96 -8.40 -12.20
N THR A 45 -1.26 -9.19 -11.15
CA THR A 45 -2.61 -9.69 -10.83
C THR A 45 -3.08 -9.28 -9.44
N SER A 46 -2.47 -8.25 -8.85
CA SER A 46 -2.91 -7.72 -7.55
C SER A 46 -4.17 -6.87 -7.70
N THR A 47 -4.81 -6.53 -6.58
CA THR A 47 -5.92 -5.57 -6.56
C THR A 47 -5.51 -4.22 -7.19
N ILE A 48 -4.30 -3.73 -6.87
CA ILE A 48 -3.75 -2.51 -7.47
C ILE A 48 -3.58 -2.69 -8.98
N SER A 49 -3.03 -3.81 -9.45
CA SER A 49 -2.91 -4.10 -10.88
C SER A 49 -4.27 -4.04 -11.60
N GLY A 50 -5.33 -4.56 -10.97
CA GLY A 50 -6.69 -4.46 -11.48
C GLY A 50 -7.18 -3.02 -11.62
N TYR A 51 -6.91 -2.17 -10.62
CA TYR A 51 -7.22 -0.74 -10.70
C TYR A 51 -6.44 -0.04 -11.82
N LEU A 52 -5.15 -0.34 -11.99
CA LEU A 52 -4.34 0.23 -13.08
C LEU A 52 -4.91 -0.12 -14.46
N VAL A 53 -5.28 -1.39 -14.68
CA VAL A 53 -5.89 -1.84 -15.94
C VAL A 53 -7.25 -1.19 -16.17
N ALA A 54 -8.06 -1.03 -15.12
CA ALA A 54 -9.34 -0.35 -15.23
C ALA A 54 -9.16 1.14 -15.54
N GLY A 55 -8.32 1.86 -14.78
CA GLY A 55 -8.06 3.29 -14.97
C GLY A 55 -7.54 3.61 -16.37
N ALA A 56 -6.67 2.77 -16.93
CA ALA A 56 -6.17 2.93 -18.30
C ALA A 56 -7.28 2.88 -19.38
N LYS A 57 -8.46 2.32 -19.07
CA LYS A 57 -9.62 2.29 -19.97
C LYS A 57 -10.54 3.50 -19.84
N HIS A 58 -10.30 4.36 -18.85
CA HIS A 58 -11.14 5.52 -18.53
C HIS A 58 -10.30 6.81 -18.65
N PRO A 59 -10.28 7.47 -19.83
CA PRO A 59 -9.41 8.63 -20.08
C PRO A 59 -9.75 9.87 -19.23
N ASP A 60 -10.92 9.88 -18.60
CA ASP A 60 -11.40 10.89 -17.66
C ASP A 60 -10.98 10.63 -16.21
N VAL A 61 -10.34 9.50 -15.93
CA VAL A 61 -9.79 9.09 -14.63
C VAL A 61 -8.27 9.17 -14.63
N GLU A 62 -7.72 9.93 -13.69
CA GLU A 62 -6.30 9.98 -13.36
C GLU A 62 -6.07 9.16 -12.08
N LEU A 63 -5.26 8.11 -12.17
CA LEU A 63 -4.79 7.38 -10.98
C LEU A 63 -3.56 8.08 -10.43
N VAL A 64 -3.61 8.49 -9.16
CA VAL A 64 -2.55 9.24 -8.50
C VAL A 64 -1.87 8.32 -7.49
N PRO A 65 -0.71 7.72 -7.80
CA PRO A 65 -0.01 6.85 -6.87
C PRO A 65 0.59 7.67 -5.72
N LEU A 66 0.32 7.24 -4.48
CA LEU A 66 0.79 7.92 -3.28
C LEU A 66 1.71 7.01 -2.48
N VAL A 67 1.16 6.15 -1.63
CA VAL A 67 1.94 5.23 -0.78
C VAL A 67 1.22 3.91 -0.59
N ALA A 68 1.90 2.80 -0.84
CA ALA A 68 1.33 1.46 -0.67
C ALA A 68 2.33 0.49 -0.06
N THR A 69 1.84 -0.37 0.82
CA THR A 69 2.62 -1.51 1.34
C THR A 69 1.73 -2.73 1.47
N ALA A 70 2.30 -3.89 1.15
CA ALA A 70 1.66 -5.18 1.30
C ALA A 70 2.62 -6.11 2.02
N LEU A 71 2.20 -6.56 3.19
CA LEU A 71 2.99 -7.44 4.04
C LEU A 71 2.61 -8.89 3.80
N VAL A 72 3.58 -9.78 3.93
CA VAL A 72 3.30 -11.21 4.10
C VAL A 72 2.61 -11.44 5.45
N PRO A 73 1.75 -12.47 5.60
CA PRO A 73 1.09 -12.77 6.85
C PRO A 73 2.10 -12.91 8.02
N ALA A 74 1.87 -12.18 9.10
CA ALA A 74 2.76 -12.12 10.25
C ALA A 74 1.98 -11.81 11.54
N GLY A 75 2.66 -11.55 12.66
CA GLY A 75 2.00 -11.19 13.91
C GLY A 75 1.31 -9.83 13.87
N LEU A 76 0.85 -9.38 15.05
CA LEU A 76 0.21 -8.08 15.18
C LEU A 76 1.17 -6.94 14.82
N ILE A 77 0.64 -5.91 14.16
CA ILE A 77 1.33 -4.64 13.97
C ILE A 77 1.43 -3.93 15.32
N THR A 78 2.60 -3.40 15.65
CA THR A 78 2.75 -2.58 16.86
C THR A 78 1.94 -1.29 16.72
N ALA A 79 1.42 -0.77 17.82
CA ALA A 79 0.59 0.45 17.79
C ALA A 79 1.35 1.66 17.20
N GLU A 80 2.66 1.75 17.48
CA GLU A 80 3.54 2.78 16.94
C GLU A 80 3.73 2.65 15.42
N ALA A 81 4.03 1.44 14.93
CA ALA A 81 4.22 1.22 13.50
C ALA A 81 2.92 1.41 12.71
N LEU A 82 1.78 0.98 13.27
CA LEU A 82 0.48 1.22 12.66
C LEU A 82 0.20 2.72 12.54
N ARG A 83 0.40 3.47 13.63
CA ARG A 83 0.22 4.93 13.66
C ARG A 83 1.10 5.61 12.61
N ALA A 84 2.39 5.31 12.59
CA ALA A 84 3.32 5.90 11.63
C ALA A 84 2.88 5.66 10.18
N ARG A 85 2.45 4.43 9.84
CA ARG A 85 1.98 4.09 8.50
C ARG A 85 0.63 4.73 8.16
N THR A 86 -0.31 4.78 9.11
CA THR A 86 -1.61 5.47 8.87
C THR A 86 -1.46 6.97 8.74
N ASP A 87 -0.57 7.59 9.51
CA ASP A 87 -0.29 9.02 9.42
C ASP A 87 0.33 9.38 8.07
N GLU A 88 1.23 8.53 7.55
CA GLU A 88 1.79 8.67 6.20
C GLU A 88 0.69 8.57 5.11
N LEU A 89 -0.21 7.59 5.21
CA LEU A 89 -1.33 7.43 4.29
C LEU A 89 -2.26 8.66 4.26
N VAL A 90 -2.61 9.18 5.45
CA VAL A 90 -3.50 10.35 5.57
C VAL A 90 -2.81 11.62 5.10
N SER A 91 -1.53 11.80 5.45
CA SER A 91 -0.76 12.98 5.04
C SER A 91 -0.59 13.06 3.53
N ALA A 92 -0.50 11.92 2.84
CA ALA A 92 -0.41 11.88 1.38
C ALA A 92 -1.70 12.31 0.65
N LEU A 93 -2.85 12.39 1.34
CA LEU A 93 -4.13 12.82 0.76
C LEU A 93 -4.31 14.35 0.71
N SER A 94 -3.43 15.10 1.38
CA SER A 94 -3.49 16.57 1.46
C SER A 94 -2.85 17.23 0.24
#